data_AF-A0A4Q3F4G3-F1
#
_entry.id   AF-A0A4Q3F4G3-F1
#
_cell.length_a   1.000
_cell.length_b   1.000
_cell.length_c   1.000
_cell.angle_alpha   90.00
_cell.angle_beta   90.00
_cell.angle_gamma   90.00
#
_symmetry.space_group_name_H-M   'P 1'
#
loop_
_entity.id
_entity.type
_entity.pdbx_description
1 polymer ?
#
loop_
_entity_poly.entity_id
_entity_poly.type
_entity_poly.pdbx_seq_one_letter_code
_entity_poly.pdbx_strand_id
1 'polypeptide(L)'
;DIKTNILTSFNDLKAYQSQLSIQSSSINNQKVLVKGELQKFDLGESTLFLINSRETKLIDMQIKQAELVSKYQKSLADLYYKAGTRQEADLILPQQIEK
;
A
#
# COMPACT_ATOMS: atom_id res chain seq x y z
N ASP A 1 14.59 26.72 11.43
CA ASP A 1 14.06 25.46 12.02
C ASP A 1 12.68 25.06 11.50
N ILE A 2 11.63 25.87 11.65
CA ILE A 2 10.26 25.52 11.21
C ILE A 2 10.16 25.20 9.70
N LYS A 3 10.75 26.05 8.84
CA LYS A 3 10.76 25.84 7.38
C LYS A 3 11.45 24.53 6.97
N THR A 4 12.55 24.18 7.65
CA THR A 4 13.29 22.94 7.40
C THR A 4 12.46 21.72 7.79
N ASN A 5 11.78 21.76 8.93
CA ASN A 5 10.91 20.67 9.37
C ASN A 5 9.73 20.42 8.41
N ILE A 6 9.10 21.49 7.91
CA ILE A 6 8.01 21.38 6.92
C ILE A 6 8.51 20.73 5.61
N LEU A 7 9.70 21.14 5.14
CA LEU A 7 10.30 20.57 3.93
C LEU A 7 10.66 19.09 4.10
N THR A 8 11.21 18.71 5.26
CA THR A 8 11.50 17.30 5.57
C THR A 8 10.24 16.46 5.58
N SER A 9 9.20 16.89 6.30
CA SER A 9 7.92 16.16 6.34
C SER A 9 7.26 16.05 4.96
N PHE A 10 7.39 17.06 4.09
CA PHE A 10 6.92 16.97 2.71
C PHE A 10 7.69 15.93 1.88
N ASN A 11 9.01 15.88 2.03
CA ASN A 11 9.85 14.88 1.37
C ASN A 11 9.50 13.45 1.83
N ASP A 12 9.24 13.26 3.13
CA ASP A 12 8.82 11.98 3.68
C ASP A 12 7.47 11.53 3.10
N LEU A 13 6.50 12.45 2.99
CA LEU A 13 5.20 12.16 2.35
C LEU A 13 5.36 11.75 0.88
N LYS A 14 6.26 12.41 0.14
CA LYS A 14 6.55 12.04 -1.25
C LYS A 14 7.21 10.65 -1.34
N ALA A 15 8.09 10.33 -0.41
CA ALA A 15 8.71 9.01 -0.32
C ALA A 15 7.65 7.92 -0.03
N TYR A 16 6.73 8.17 0.91
CA TYR A 16 5.60 7.26 1.18
C TYR A 16 4.70 7.06 -0.03
N GLN A 17 4.41 8.11 -0.79
CA GLN A 17 3.59 8.00 -2.00
C GLN A 17 4.27 7.12 -3.07
N SER A 18 5.58 7.29 -3.27
CA SER A 18 6.36 6.42 -4.15
C SER A 18 6.33 4.96 -3.68
N GLN A 19 6.51 4.74 -2.36
CA GLN A 19 6.49 3.41 -1.77
C GLN A 19 5.12 2.73 -1.92
N LEU A 20 4.02 3.46 -1.76
CA LEU A 20 2.66 2.97 -2.00
C LEU A 20 2.45 2.55 -3.46
N SER A 21 2.98 3.31 -4.42
CA SER A 21 2.91 2.95 -5.84
C SER A 21 3.66 1.63 -6.12
N ILE A 22 4.87 1.47 -5.59
CA ILE A 22 5.68 0.25 -5.73
C ILE A 22 4.95 -0.94 -5.08
N GLN A 23 4.41 -0.75 -3.88
CA GLN A 23 3.67 -1.79 -3.15
C GLN A 23 2.43 -2.24 -3.93
N SER A 24 1.69 -1.29 -4.53
CA SER A 24 0.51 -1.59 -5.34
C SER A 24 0.86 -2.43 -6.57
N SER A 25 1.93 -2.08 -7.27
CA SER A 25 2.44 -2.88 -8.41
C SER A 25 2.88 -4.28 -7.97
N SER A 26 3.57 -4.38 -6.83
CA SER A 26 3.99 -5.68 -6.26
C SER A 26 2.81 -6.57 -5.91
N ILE A 27 1.74 -6.02 -5.32
CA ILE A 27 0.49 -6.74 -5.04
C ILE A 27 -0.16 -7.23 -6.33
N ASN A 28 -0.20 -6.38 -7.36
CA ASN A 28 -0.76 -6.78 -8.66
C ASN A 28 0.03 -7.94 -9.28
N ASN A 29 1.35 -7.87 -9.24
CA ASN A 29 2.22 -8.96 -9.71
C ASN A 29 1.99 -10.25 -8.91
N GLN A 30 1.84 -10.15 -7.58
CA GLN A 30 1.55 -11.30 -6.74
C GLN A 30 0.18 -11.93 -7.07
N LYS A 31 -0.84 -11.14 -7.40
CA LYS A 31 -2.14 -11.65 -7.89
C LYS A 31 -1.99 -12.45 -9.19
N VAL A 32 -1.18 -11.97 -10.13
CA VAL A 32 -0.88 -12.70 -11.37
C VAL A 32 -0.19 -14.03 -11.07
N LEU A 33 0.75 -14.05 -10.11
CA LEU A 33 1.43 -15.29 -9.71
C LEU A 33 0.47 -16.29 -9.05
N VAL A 34 -0.46 -15.85 -8.20
CA VAL A 34 -1.50 -16.72 -7.62
C VAL A 34 -2.34 -17.33 -8.73
N LYS A 35 -2.76 -16.52 -9.73
CA LYS A 35 -3.52 -17.01 -10.88
C LYS A 35 -2.74 -18.06 -11.69
N GLY A 36 -1.46 -17.83 -11.93
CA GLY A 36 -0.60 -18.81 -12.62
C GLY A 36 -0.41 -20.11 -11.82
N GLU A 37 -0.37 -20.02 -10.50
CA GLU A 37 -0.28 -21.20 -9.62
C GLU A 37 -1.57 -22.01 -9.62
N LEU A 38 -2.74 -21.35 -9.65
CA LEU A 38 -4.04 -22.02 -9.82
C LEU A 38 -4.10 -22.79 -11.15
N GLN A 39 -3.64 -22.19 -12.25
CA GLN A 39 -3.57 -22.88 -13.54
C GLN A 39 -2.67 -24.12 -13.50
N LYS A 40 -1.52 -24.05 -12.83
CA LYS A 40 -0.64 -25.20 -12.63
C LYS A 40 -1.27 -26.28 -11.77
N PHE A 41 -2.03 -25.89 -10.74
CA PHE A 41 -2.76 -26.84 -9.91
C PHE A 41 -3.83 -27.58 -10.70
N ASP A 42 -4.57 -26.89 -11.57
CA ASP A 42 -5.57 -27.50 -12.46
C ASP A 42 -4.93 -28.50 -13.44
N LEU A 43 -3.66 -28.28 -13.80
CA LEU A 43 -2.86 -29.19 -14.64
C LEU A 43 -2.17 -30.31 -13.83
N GLY A 44 -2.29 -30.33 -12.49
CA GLY A 44 -1.63 -31.28 -11.61
C GLY A 44 -0.14 -31.02 -11.36
N GLU A 45 0.38 -29.87 -11.78
CA GLU A 45 1.79 -29.45 -11.64
C GLU A 45 2.06 -28.66 -10.35
N SER A 46 1.02 -28.35 -9.58
CA SER A 46 1.11 -27.62 -8.31
C SER A 46 0.37 -28.35 -7.20
N THR A 47 0.56 -27.87 -5.97
CA THR A 47 -0.07 -28.41 -4.76
C THR A 47 -0.90 -27.34 -4.07
N LEU A 48 -1.93 -27.77 -3.35
CA LEU A 48 -2.76 -26.87 -2.54
C LEU A 48 -1.91 -26.06 -1.53
N PHE A 49 -0.85 -26.67 -1.00
CA PHE A 49 0.11 -25.98 -0.11
C PHE A 49 0.79 -24.79 -0.80
N LEU A 50 1.16 -24.93 -2.07
CA LEU A 50 1.85 -23.88 -2.81
C LEU A 50 0.92 -22.71 -3.13
N ILE A 51 -0.34 -22.99 -3.47
CA ILE A 51 -1.40 -21.98 -3.61
C ILE A 51 -1.59 -21.24 -2.28
N ASN A 52 -1.83 -21.96 -1.19
CA ASN A 52 -2.04 -21.38 0.14
C ASN A 52 -0.87 -20.48 0.58
N SER A 53 0.36 -20.90 0.29
CA SER A 53 1.55 -20.11 0.57
C SER A 53 1.57 -18.78 -0.21
N ARG A 54 1.19 -18.81 -1.49
CA ARG A 54 1.12 -17.58 -2.31
C ARG A 54 -0.02 -16.66 -1.92
N GLU A 55 -1.17 -17.21 -1.55
CA GLU A 55 -2.31 -16.45 -1.06
C GLU A 55 -2.02 -15.80 0.29
N THR A 56 -1.39 -16.55 1.21
CA THR A 56 -0.92 -16.01 2.50
C THR A 56 0.03 -14.83 2.28
N LYS A 57 0.99 -14.97 1.37
CA LYS A 57 1.90 -13.88 1.01
C LYS A 57 1.17 -12.67 0.41
N LEU A 58 0.14 -12.89 -0.40
CA LEU A 58 -0.68 -11.81 -0.96
C LEU A 58 -1.42 -11.05 0.16
N ILE A 59 -2.00 -11.77 1.13
CA ILE A 59 -2.68 -11.19 2.29
C ILE A 59 -1.70 -10.35 3.12
N ASP A 60 -0.51 -10.89 3.44
CA ASP A 60 0.53 -10.16 4.18
C ASP A 60 0.94 -8.85 3.47
N MET A 61 1.03 -8.89 2.14
CA MET A 61 1.37 -7.70 1.35
C MET A 61 0.26 -6.64 1.41
N GLN A 62 -1.01 -7.05 1.40
CA GLN A 62 -2.16 -6.17 1.53
C GLN A 62 -2.26 -5.54 2.93
N ILE A 63 -2.01 -6.33 3.99
CA ILE A 63 -1.94 -5.82 5.36
C ILE A 63 -0.86 -4.74 5.47
N LYS A 64 0.34 -5.01 4.98
CA LYS A 64 1.44 -4.04 4.97
C LYS A 64 1.11 -2.77 4.16
N GLN A 65 0.37 -2.91 3.07
CA GLN A 65 -0.10 -1.75 2.30
C GLN A 65 -1.05 -0.89 3.14
N ALA A 66 -2.01 -1.50 3.82
CA ALA A 66 -2.96 -0.78 4.70
C ALA A 66 -2.25 -0.07 5.86
N GLU A 67 -1.25 -0.71 6.47
CA GLU A 67 -0.39 -0.07 7.48
C GLU A 67 0.35 1.14 6.92
N LEU A 68 0.89 1.04 5.70
CA LEU A 68 1.61 2.13 5.04
C LEU A 68 0.69 3.31 4.70
N VAL A 69 -0.52 3.04 4.21
CA VAL A 69 -1.56 4.05 3.99
C VAL A 69 -1.90 4.76 5.30
N SER A 70 -2.06 4.00 6.38
CA SER A 70 -2.36 4.57 7.70
C SER A 70 -1.23 5.47 8.21
N LYS A 71 0.03 5.07 8.03
CA LYS A 71 1.21 5.89 8.35
C LYS A 71 1.27 7.16 7.52
N TYR A 72 0.99 7.06 6.21
CA TYR A 72 0.91 8.21 5.31
C TYR A 72 -0.15 9.22 5.77
N GLN A 73 -1.37 8.77 6.06
CA GLN A 73 -2.45 9.62 6.55
C GLN A 73 -2.09 10.30 7.88
N LYS A 74 -1.46 9.57 8.80
CA LYS A 74 -0.98 10.12 10.07
C LYS A 74 0.08 11.21 9.86
N SER A 75 1.06 10.96 8.99
CA SER A 75 2.11 11.94 8.67
C SER A 75 1.54 13.18 7.99
N LEU A 76 0.53 13.02 7.14
CA LEU A 76 -0.17 14.11 6.49
C LEU A 76 -0.93 14.97 7.50
N ALA A 77 -1.66 14.34 8.44
CA ALA A 77 -2.35 15.04 9.51
C ALA A 77 -1.38 15.81 10.43
N ASP A 78 -0.23 15.23 10.76
CA ASP A 78 0.81 15.88 11.57
C ASP A 78 1.43 17.09 10.84
N LEU A 79 1.68 16.98 9.53
CA LEU A 79 2.13 18.11 8.71
C LEU A 79 1.11 19.26 8.76
N TYR A 80 -0.17 18.97 8.56
CA TYR A 80 -1.23 19.97 8.59
C TYR A 80 -1.39 20.62 9.95
N TYR A 81 -1.33 19.83 11.04
CA TYR A 81 -1.34 20.34 12.40
C TYR A 81 -0.19 21.34 12.64
N LYS A 82 1.02 21.00 12.21
CA LYS A 82 2.20 21.87 12.30
C LYS A 82 2.11 23.11 11.41
N ALA A 83 1.44 23.01 10.26
CA ALA A 83 1.21 24.12 9.34
C ALA A 83 0.08 25.07 9.80
N GLY A 84 -0.69 24.69 10.84
CA GLY A 84 -1.81 25.49 11.35
C GLY A 84 -3.04 25.51 10.43
N THR A 85 -3.04 24.69 9.38
CA THR A 85 -4.15 24.56 8.42
C THR A 85 -4.90 23.27 8.71
N ARG A 86 -6.15 23.36 9.17
CA ARG A 86 -7.02 22.20 9.37
C ARG A 86 -7.69 21.86 8.05
N GLN A 87 -7.43 20.68 7.50
CA GLN A 87 -8.32 20.11 6.48
C GLN A 87 -9.41 19.32 7.22
N GLU A 88 -10.68 19.65 6.98
CA GLU A 88 -11.77 18.78 7.36
C GLU A 88 -11.56 17.43 6.67
N ALA A 89 -11.77 16.36 7.44
CA ALA A 89 -11.60 15.00 7.00
C ALA A 89 -12.66 14.69 5.93
N ASP A 90 -12.44 15.15 4.70
CA ASP A 90 -13.12 14.58 3.55
C ASP A 90 -12.60 13.15 3.43
N LEU A 91 -13.53 12.23 3.68
CA LEU A 91 -13.39 10.80 3.48
C LEU A 91 -12.93 10.52 2.05
N ILE A 92 -11.62 10.54 1.82
CA ILE A 92 -11.05 9.83 0.68
C ILE A 92 -10.60 8.49 1.23
N LEU A 93 -11.60 7.64 1.48
CA LEU A 93 -11.44 6.22 1.20
C LEU A 93 -10.80 6.14 -0.19
N PRO A 94 -9.72 5.38 -0.40
CA PRO A 94 -9.26 5.09 -1.76
C PRO A 94 -10.30 4.16 -2.42
N GLN A 95 -11.47 4.70 -2.77
CA GLN A 95 -12.16 4.29 -3.96
C GLN A 95 -11.34 4.83 -5.13
N GLN A 96 -11.15 4.03 -6.18
CA GLN A 96 -10.30 4.28 -7.36
C GLN A 96 -8.89 3.65 -7.29
N ILE A 97 -8.82 2.35 -6.99
CA ILE A 97 -7.94 1.43 -7.77
C ILE A 97 -8.83 0.30 -8.31
N GLU A 98 -9.89 0.69 -9.02
CA GLU A 98 -10.57 -0.15 -9.99
C GLU A 98 -10.73 0.70 -11.24
N LYS A 99 -9.81 0.53 -12.19
CA LYS A 99 -10.04 0.47 -13.64
C LYS A 99 -8.79 -0.11 -14.28
#